data_AF-A0A957APG9-F1
#
_entry.id   AF-A0A957APG9-F1
#
_cell.length_a   1.000
_cell.length_b   1.000
_cell.length_c   1.000
_cell.angle_alpha   90.00
_cell.angle_beta   90.00
_cell.angle_gamma   90.00
#
_symmetry.space_group_name_H-M   'P 1'
#
loop_
_entity.id
_entity.type
_entity.pdbx_description
1 polymer ?
#
loop_
_entity_poly.entity_id
_entity_poly.type
_entity_poly.pdbx_seq_one_letter_code
_entity_poly.pdbx_strand_id
1 'polypeptide(L)' 'TGDVLDLAINNNLLDKRGAFIRYGDILLGQGRENAKTYLAENPAMLDELEKLIRQSAGLPATAVH' A
#
# COMPACT_ATOMS: atom_id res chain seq x y z
N THR A 1 9.29 0.30 3.42
CA THR A 1 8.08 0.94 2.86
C THR A 1 8.07 1.07 1.35
N GLY A 2 9.21 0.98 0.64
CA GLY A 2 9.21 1.02 -0.84
C GLY A 2 8.50 -0.20 -1.45
N ASP A 3 8.88 -1.39 -1.00
CA ASP A 3 8.36 -2.66 -1.54
C ASP A 3 6.84 -2.81 -1.38
N VAL A 4 6.28 -2.38 -0.24
CA VAL A 4 4.82 -2.42 0.01
C VAL A 4 4.07 -1.56 -1.02
N LEU A 5 4.58 -0.37 -1.34
CA LEU A 5 3.94 0.53 -2.30
C LEU A 5 3.94 -0.07 -3.72
N ASP A 6 5.07 -0.64 -4.15
CA ASP A 6 5.18 -1.32 -5.44
C ASP A 6 4.29 -2.54 -5.53
N LEU A 7 4.32 -3.38 -4.49
CA LEU A 7 3.47 -4.56 -4.41
C LEU A 7 2.00 -4.17 -4.43
N ALA A 8 1.60 -3.12 -3.72
CA ALA A 8 0.22 -2.66 -3.72
C ALA A 8 -0.25 -2.13 -5.08
N ILE A 9 0.59 -1.38 -5.79
CA ILE A 9 0.30 -0.93 -7.16
C ILE A 9 0.20 -2.14 -8.09
N ASN A 10 1.15 -3.09 -8.01
CA ASN A 10 1.15 -4.29 -8.84
C ASN A 10 -0.06 -5.19 -8.57
N ASN A 11 -0.54 -5.24 -7.32
CA ASN A 11 -1.74 -5.98 -6.92
C ASN A 11 -3.05 -5.21 -7.17
N ASN A 12 -3.03 -4.06 -7.88
CA ASN A 12 -4.21 -3.22 -8.11
C ASN A 12 -4.93 -2.77 -6.81
N LEU A 13 -4.21 -2.71 -5.69
CA LEU A 13 -4.72 -2.21 -4.40
C LEU A 13 -4.64 -0.68 -4.33
N LEU A 14 -3.75 -0.07 -5.11
CA LEU A 14 -3.60 1.38 -5.22
C LEU A 14 -3.96 1.87 -6.61
N ASP A 15 -4.80 2.91 -6.65
CA ASP A 15 -5.18 3.59 -7.87
C ASP A 15 -4.23 4.75 -8.15
N LYS A 16 -3.62 4.74 -9.34
CA LYS A 16 -2.70 5.80 -9.77
C LYS A 16 -3.36 6.66 -10.85
N ARG A 17 -3.79 7.86 -10.47
CA ARG A 17 -4.34 8.87 -11.39
C ARG A 17 -3.29 9.93 -11.70
N GLY A 18 -2.53 9.70 -12.75
CA GLY A 18 -1.41 10.56 -13.15
C GLY A 18 -0.31 10.54 -12.09
N ALA A 19 -0.09 11.68 -11.44
CA ALA A 19 0.85 11.77 -10.32
C ALA A 19 0.22 11.40 -8.97
N PHE A 20 -1.10 11.29 -8.84
CA PHE A 20 -1.74 11.03 -7.55
C PHE A 20 -1.90 9.52 -7.30
N ILE A 21 -1.49 9.06 -6.12
CA ILE A 21 -1.65 7.68 -5.66
C ILE A 21 -2.74 7.66 -4.59
N ARG A 22 -3.74 6.81 -4.77
CA ARG A 22 -4.89 6.66 -3.88
C ARG A 22 -5.06 5.21 -3.44
N TYR A 23 -5.54 5.04 -2.23
CA TYR A 23 -6.00 3.77 -1.68
C TYR A 23 -7.51 3.87 -1.47
N GLY A 24 -8.29 3.26 -2.36
CA GLY A 24 -9.73 3.54 -2.45
C GLY A 24 -9.98 5.03 -2.64
N ASP A 25 -10.68 5.65 -1.67
CA ASP A 25 -10.97 7.08 -1.66
C ASP A 25 -9.87 7.95 -1.03
N ILE A 26 -8.95 7.33 -0.27
CA ILE A 26 -7.91 8.01 0.49
C ILE A 26 -6.76 8.42 -0.45
N LEU A 27 -6.37 9.70 -0.42
CA LEU A 27 -5.19 10.17 -1.14
C LEU A 27 -3.94 9.89 -0.31
N LEU A 28 -3.07 9.00 -0.77
CA LEU A 28 -1.78 8.72 -0.12
C LEU A 28 -0.75 9.80 -0.42
N GLY A 29 -0.81 10.40 -1.62
CA GLY A 29 0.06 11.51 -1.99
C GLY A 29 0.24 11.69 -3.49
N GLN A 30 0.92 12.76 -3.85
CA GLN A 30 1.34 13.02 -5.23
C GLN A 30 2.75 12.47 -5.45
N GLY A 31 2.86 11.40 -6.20
CA GLY A 31 4.11 10.73 -6.53
C GLY A 31 4.44 9.61 -5.55
N ARG A 32 5.40 8.78 -5.97
CA ARG A 32 5.82 7.61 -5.22
C ARG A 32 6.47 7.99 -3.88
N GLU A 33 7.22 9.09 -3.85
CA GLU A 33 7.88 9.55 -2.63
C GLU A 33 6.88 10.00 -1.57
N ASN A 34 5.92 10.86 -1.91
CA ASN A 34 4.91 11.31 -0.94
C ASN A 34 4.05 10.16 -0.42
N ALA A 35 3.62 9.23 -1.28
CA ALA A 35 2.89 8.05 -0.84
C ALA A 35 3.73 7.17 0.10
N LYS A 36 5.03 7.03 -0.16
CA LYS A 36 5.95 6.28 0.71
C LYS A 36 6.13 6.95 2.07
N THR A 37 6.24 8.28 2.10
CA THR A 37 6.29 9.06 3.35
C THR A 37 5.00 8.89 4.14
N TYR A 38 3.83 9.02 3.50
CA TYR A 38 2.53 8.81 4.14
C TYR A 38 2.44 7.42 4.78
N LEU A 39 2.85 6.36 4.08
CA LEU A 39 2.86 5.00 4.62
C LEU A 39 3.88 4.80 5.75
N ALA A 40 4.99 5.53 5.73
CA ALA A 40 5.98 5.50 6.81
C ALA A 40 5.47 6.21 8.08
N GLU A 41 4.73 7.30 7.92
CA GLU A 41 4.10 8.04 9.01
C GLU A 41 2.83 7.34 9.54
N ASN A 42 2.19 6.49 8.71
CA ASN A 42 0.98 5.76 9.05
C ASN A 42 1.21 4.25 9.06
N PRO A 43 1.84 3.69 10.10
CA PRO A 43 2.12 2.26 10.20
C PRO A 43 0.84 1.40 10.18
N ALA A 44 -0.29 1.92 10.65
CA ALA A 44 -1.58 1.22 10.56
C ALA A 44 -2.04 1.01 9.11
N MET A 45 -1.87 2.01 8.24
CA MET A 45 -2.17 1.89 6.81
C MET A 45 -1.20 0.94 6.11
N LEU A 46 0.08 0.98 6.50
CA LEU A 46 1.09 0.07 5.97
C LEU A 46 0.73 -1.40 6.27
N ASP A 47 0.36 -1.70 7.52
CA ASP A 47 -0.04 -3.04 7.95
C ASP A 47 -1.30 -3.52 7.23
N GLU A 48 -2.29 -2.65 7.04
CA GLU A 48 -3.50 -2.96 6.28
C GLU A 48 -3.19 -3.26 4.81
N LEU A 49 -2.37 -2.43 4.16
CA LEU A 49 -1.91 -2.66 2.79
C LEU A 49 -1.13 -3.96 2.67
N GLU A 50 -0.24 -4.25 3.61
CA GLU A 50 0.52 -5.50 3.62
C GLU A 50 -0.39 -6.73 3.75
N LYS A 51 -1.38 -6.69 4.65
CA LYS A 51 -2.39 -7.75 4.78
C LYS A 51 -3.14 -7.96 3.47
N LEU A 52 -3.60 -6.89 2.84
CA LEU A 52 -4.31 -6.98 1.56
C LEU A 52 -3.44 -7.50 0.44
N ILE A 53 -2.18 -7.07 0.35
CA ILE A 53 -1.21 -7.60 -0.63
C ILE A 53 -1.04 -9.10 -0.44
N ARG A 54 -0.87 -9.56 0.80
CA ARG A 54 -0.73 -11.00 1.11
C ARG A 54 -2.00 -11.76 0.75
N GLN A 55 -3.17 -11.23 1.09
CA GLN A 55 -4.47 -11.82 0.72
C GLN A 55 -4.64 -11.91 -0.79
N SER A 56 -4.30 -10.85 -1.53
CA SER A 56 -4.32 -10.81 -3.00
C SER A 56 -3.34 -11.82 -3.61
N ALA A 57 -2.17 -11.99 -2.99
CA ALA A 57 -1.16 -12.96 -3.40
C ALA A 57 -1.50 -14.42 -2.97
N GLY A 58 -2.61 -14.65 -2.26
CA GLY A 58 -2.97 -15.96 -1.72
C GLY A 58 -2.05 -16.46 -0.59
N LEU A 59 -1.27 -15.56 0.01
CA LEU A 59 -0.40 -15.86 1.14
C LEU A 59 -1.17 -15.71 2.46
N PRO A 60 -1.01 -16.65 3.41
CA PRO A 60 -1.58 -16.48 4.73
C PRO A 60 -0.97 -15.24 5.39
N ALA A 61 -1.84 -14.35 5.90
CA ALA A 61 -1.42 -13.26 6.77
C ALA A 61 -0.63 -13.90 7.91
N THR A 62 0.68 -13.67 7.95
CA THR A 62 1.56 -14.39 8.86
C THR A 62 1.41 -13.75 10.25
N ALA A 63 0.30 -14.07 10.91
CA ALA A 63 0.25 -14.11 12.36
C ALA A 63 1.10 -15.31 12.76
N VAL A 64 2.42 -15.13 12.83
CA VAL A 64 3.26 -16.09 13.55
C VAL A 64 2.81 -15.98 15.01
N HIS A 65 2.21 -17.06 15.48
CA HIS A 65 1.87 -17.34 16.87
C HIS A 65 3.08 -17.22 17.79
#